data_AF-A0A875RN78-F1
#
_entry.id   AF-A0A875RN78-F1
#
_cell.length_a   1.000
_cell.length_b   1.000
_cell.length_c   1.000
_cell.angle_alpha   90.00
_cell.angle_beta   90.00
_cell.angle_gamma   90.00
#
_symmetry.space_group_name_H-M   'P 1'
#
loop_
_entity.id
_entity.type
_entity.pdbx_description
1 polymer ?
#
loop_
_entity_poly.entity_id
_entity_poly.type
_entity_poly.pdbx_seq_one_letter_code
_entity_poly.pdbx_strand_id
1 'polypeptide(L)'
;MNGNGVISVDWVGLDGWASIMNGQGDTGESCTDGYYCSYACQAGMTKTQWPSDQPSDGSTIGGLYCKGGYLYRTNKDSDHLCEWGQDSAQVKSELDDVVSFCRTDYPGSENMVIPTEVKGGSSKPLCVIDSDNYFKWEGDKTSAQYYVNNAGVSAKKGCIWGSSSAGVGNYAPLVIGAGYTDGKAYISLMPNPNNKDSANFNVAIVASDGSEIVGDCSYSDGNFSGDSSDGCTVTVVSGTAILKLS
;
A
#
# COMPACT_ATOMS: atom_id res chain seq x y z
N MET A 1 -6.41 -21.96 -5.13
CA MET A 1 -5.96 -20.56 -5.29
C MET A 1 -5.08 -20.47 -6.54
N ASN A 2 -5.69 -20.32 -7.73
CA ASN A 2 -5.00 -20.01 -8.99
C ASN A 2 -5.80 -18.87 -9.64
N GLY A 3 -5.16 -17.71 -9.91
CA GLY A 3 -5.61 -16.82 -10.99
C GLY A 3 -6.05 -15.38 -10.72
N ASN A 4 -6.06 -14.84 -9.48
CA ASN A 4 -6.58 -13.48 -9.22
C ASN A 4 -5.62 -12.55 -8.43
N GLY A 5 -4.31 -12.82 -8.40
CA GLY A 5 -3.33 -11.93 -7.75
C GLY A 5 -3.31 -11.91 -6.22
N VAL A 6 -4.15 -12.71 -5.55
CA VAL A 6 -4.15 -12.84 -4.07
C VAL A 6 -2.87 -13.52 -3.60
N ILE A 7 -2.28 -12.98 -2.54
CA ILE A 7 -1.10 -13.53 -1.88
C ILE A 7 -1.35 -13.71 -0.38
N SER A 8 -0.62 -14.65 0.24
CA SER A 8 -0.65 -14.84 1.68
C SER A 8 0.34 -13.91 2.39
N VAL A 9 -0.03 -13.42 3.57
CA VAL A 9 0.84 -12.65 4.47
C VAL A 9 1.04 -13.40 5.80
N ASP A 10 1.49 -14.65 5.71
CA ASP A 10 1.58 -15.59 6.85
C ASP A 10 2.32 -15.04 8.08
N TRP A 11 3.29 -14.14 7.87
CA TRP A 11 4.07 -13.54 8.96
C TRP A 11 3.25 -12.60 9.86
N VAL A 12 2.06 -12.18 9.41
CA VAL A 12 1.12 -11.40 10.22
C VAL A 12 0.52 -12.24 11.35
N GLY A 13 0.53 -13.58 11.23
CA GLY A 13 0.03 -14.48 12.27
C GLY A 13 -1.49 -14.68 12.27
N LEU A 14 -2.17 -14.29 11.19
CA LEU A 14 -3.61 -14.42 11.01
C LEU A 14 -3.96 -15.45 9.92
N ASP A 15 -3.26 -16.58 9.89
CA ASP A 15 -3.49 -17.67 8.90
C ASP A 15 -3.50 -17.17 7.44
N GLY A 16 -2.58 -16.26 7.13
CA GLY A 16 -2.42 -15.68 5.80
C GLY A 16 -3.30 -14.45 5.48
N TRP A 17 -4.26 -14.12 6.34
CA TRP A 17 -5.07 -12.91 6.24
C TRP A 17 -4.29 -11.65 6.65
N ALA A 18 -4.62 -10.52 6.02
CA ALA A 18 -4.05 -9.22 6.36
C ALA A 18 -4.70 -8.63 7.62
N SER A 19 -6.01 -8.85 7.79
CA SER A 19 -6.76 -8.51 8.99
C SER A 19 -8.07 -9.28 9.04
N ILE A 20 -8.65 -9.38 10.23
CA ILE A 20 -9.91 -10.08 10.48
C ILE A 20 -10.74 -9.19 11.40
N MET A 21 -11.96 -8.84 11.00
CA MET A 21 -12.82 -7.90 11.72
C MET A 21 -14.29 -8.31 11.68
N ASN A 22 -15.06 -8.05 12.74
CA ASN A 22 -16.52 -8.17 12.68
C ASN A 22 -17.14 -6.96 11.96
N GLY A 23 -18.47 -6.93 11.80
CA GLY A 23 -19.19 -5.81 11.16
C GLY A 23 -19.16 -4.48 11.92
N GLN A 24 -18.61 -4.45 13.14
CA GLN A 24 -18.48 -3.27 13.98
C GLN A 24 -17.04 -2.72 13.99
N GLY A 25 -16.11 -3.35 13.26
CA GLY A 25 -14.69 -2.96 13.24
C GLY A 25 -13.84 -3.62 14.33
N ASP A 26 -14.43 -4.48 15.18
CA ASP A 26 -13.66 -5.18 16.22
C ASP A 26 -12.76 -6.24 15.59
N THR A 27 -11.48 -6.18 15.93
CA THR A 27 -10.49 -7.14 15.45
C THR A 27 -10.72 -8.55 15.99
N GLY A 28 -10.42 -9.56 15.17
CA GLY A 28 -10.43 -10.97 15.51
C GLY A 28 -9.12 -11.65 15.14
N GLU A 29 -8.92 -12.85 15.68
CA GLU A 29 -7.70 -13.66 15.46
C GLU A 29 -7.93 -14.79 14.45
N SER A 30 -9.18 -15.06 14.06
CA SER A 30 -9.53 -16.20 13.19
C SER A 30 -10.71 -15.88 12.30
N CYS A 31 -10.62 -16.31 11.04
CA CYS A 31 -11.63 -16.07 10.02
C CYS A 31 -12.84 -16.99 10.22
N THR A 32 -13.71 -16.64 11.17
CA THR A 32 -14.89 -17.44 11.55
C THR A 32 -16.19 -16.77 11.13
N ASP A 33 -17.28 -17.53 11.18
CA ASP A 33 -18.63 -17.03 10.89
C ASP A 33 -18.91 -15.67 11.53
N GLY A 34 -19.39 -14.72 10.73
CA GLY A 34 -19.66 -13.35 11.17
C GLY A 34 -18.52 -12.35 10.98
N TYR A 35 -17.32 -12.81 10.61
CA TYR A 35 -16.17 -11.96 10.35
C TYR A 35 -15.94 -11.69 8.86
N TYR A 36 -15.29 -10.57 8.60
CA TYR A 36 -14.68 -10.17 7.35
C TYR A 36 -13.18 -10.47 7.41
N CYS A 37 -12.69 -11.20 6.41
CA CYS A 37 -11.32 -11.69 6.34
C CYS A 37 -10.61 -10.98 5.19
N SER A 38 -9.85 -9.95 5.54
CA SER A 38 -9.09 -9.12 4.60
C SER A 38 -7.86 -9.86 4.11
N TYR A 39 -7.59 -9.77 2.82
CA TYR A 39 -6.48 -10.45 2.15
C TYR A 39 -5.55 -9.44 1.45
N ALA A 40 -4.36 -9.93 1.09
CA ALA A 40 -3.38 -9.17 0.35
C ALA A 40 -3.41 -9.51 -1.15
N CYS A 41 -3.05 -8.52 -1.96
CA CYS A 41 -2.86 -8.64 -3.39
C CYS A 41 -1.39 -8.43 -3.71
N GLN A 42 -0.91 -9.05 -4.78
CA GLN A 42 0.46 -8.89 -5.26
C GLN A 42 0.77 -7.44 -5.63
N ALA A 43 2.06 -7.12 -5.73
CA ALA A 43 2.56 -5.81 -6.13
C ALA A 43 1.84 -5.28 -7.40
N GLY A 44 1.46 -4.00 -7.37
CA GLY A 44 0.70 -3.34 -8.44
C GLY A 44 -0.81 -3.57 -8.40
N MET A 45 -1.31 -4.50 -7.59
CA MET A 45 -2.75 -4.79 -7.46
C MET A 45 -3.34 -4.31 -6.13
N THR A 46 -4.64 -4.08 -6.12
CA THR A 46 -5.43 -3.79 -4.93
C THR A 46 -6.58 -4.76 -4.77
N LYS A 47 -7.08 -4.91 -3.54
CA LYS A 47 -8.25 -5.76 -3.27
C LYS A 47 -9.50 -5.13 -3.86
N THR A 48 -10.56 -5.90 -4.04
CA THR A 48 -11.84 -5.40 -4.57
C THR A 48 -13.01 -5.65 -3.63
N GLN A 49 -12.76 -6.33 -2.50
CA GLN A 49 -13.80 -6.86 -1.63
C GLN A 49 -13.83 -6.06 -0.33
N TRP A 50 -14.96 -5.42 -0.06
CA TRP A 50 -15.34 -4.74 1.18
C TRP A 50 -16.87 -4.64 1.19
N PRO A 51 -17.53 -4.67 2.37
CA PRO A 51 -18.96 -4.39 2.46
C PRO A 51 -19.27 -2.92 2.12
N SER A 52 -20.46 -2.67 1.56
CA SER A 52 -20.97 -1.30 1.36
C SER A 52 -21.19 -0.59 2.69
N ASP A 53 -21.64 -1.34 3.69
CA ASP A 53 -21.86 -0.84 5.04
C ASP A 53 -20.52 -0.85 5.77
N GLN A 54 -20.06 0.34 6.15
CA GLN A 54 -18.86 0.55 6.94
C GLN A 54 -19.23 1.00 8.37
N PRO A 55 -18.39 0.72 9.37
CA PRO A 55 -18.60 1.21 10.72
C PRO A 55 -18.74 2.73 10.79
N SER A 56 -19.60 3.23 11.69
CA SER A 56 -19.85 4.67 11.85
C SER A 56 -18.82 5.40 12.71
N ASP A 57 -17.83 4.68 13.24
CA ASP A 57 -16.77 5.22 14.09
C ASP A 57 -15.51 5.63 13.30
N GLY A 58 -15.59 5.56 11.97
CA GLY A 58 -14.50 5.88 11.05
C GLY A 58 -13.56 4.70 10.77
N SER A 59 -13.69 3.57 11.47
CA SER A 59 -12.94 2.36 11.10
C SER A 59 -13.38 1.81 9.75
N THR A 60 -12.52 1.01 9.11
CA THR A 60 -12.86 0.39 7.82
C THR A 60 -12.82 -1.12 7.91
N ILE A 61 -13.65 -1.75 7.10
CA ILE A 61 -13.73 -3.20 6.97
C ILE A 61 -13.52 -3.56 5.51
N GLY A 62 -12.64 -4.53 5.28
CA GLY A 62 -12.37 -5.11 3.97
C GLY A 62 -12.34 -6.63 4.02
N GLY A 63 -12.35 -7.25 2.85
CA GLY A 63 -12.20 -8.68 2.70
C GLY A 63 -13.48 -9.45 2.41
N LEU A 64 -13.37 -10.77 2.50
CA LEU A 64 -14.45 -11.72 2.26
C LEU A 64 -15.24 -11.99 3.54
N TYR A 65 -16.55 -12.16 3.44
CA TYR A 65 -17.38 -12.47 4.60
C TYR A 65 -17.43 -13.98 4.84
N CYS A 66 -17.17 -14.42 6.06
CA CYS A 66 -17.24 -15.82 6.47
C CYS A 66 -18.63 -16.17 7.02
N LYS A 67 -19.27 -17.20 6.45
CA LYS A 67 -20.60 -17.68 6.87
C LYS A 67 -20.77 -19.17 6.60
N GLY A 68 -21.15 -19.94 7.60
CA GLY A 68 -21.31 -21.39 7.50
C GLY A 68 -20.02 -22.10 7.09
N GLY A 69 -18.85 -21.56 7.44
CA GLY A 69 -17.54 -22.08 7.03
C GLY A 69 -17.15 -21.82 5.57
N TYR A 70 -17.88 -20.97 4.85
CA TYR A 70 -17.55 -20.55 3.48
C TYR A 70 -17.25 -19.05 3.41
N LEU A 71 -16.42 -18.67 2.43
CA LEU A 71 -16.09 -17.28 2.13
C LEU A 71 -16.96 -16.73 1.00
N TYR A 72 -17.51 -15.54 1.20
CA TYR A 72 -18.38 -14.87 0.25
C TYR A 72 -17.80 -13.52 -0.15
N ARG A 73 -17.85 -13.23 -1.46
CA ARG A 73 -17.60 -11.88 -1.99
C ARG A 73 -18.52 -10.87 -1.32
N THR A 74 -17.95 -9.80 -0.80
CA THR A 74 -18.63 -8.67 -0.15
C THR A 74 -18.96 -7.56 -1.12
N ASN A 75 -18.16 -7.42 -2.18
CA ASN A 75 -18.45 -6.55 -3.31
C ASN A 75 -18.85 -7.41 -4.52
N LYS A 76 -20.06 -7.16 -5.04
CA LYS A 76 -20.59 -7.88 -6.21
C LYS A 76 -20.31 -7.18 -7.53
N ASP A 77 -19.81 -5.95 -7.50
CA ASP A 77 -19.47 -5.17 -8.69
C ASP A 77 -18.16 -5.64 -9.33
N SER A 78 -17.36 -6.45 -8.61
CA SER A 78 -16.15 -7.09 -9.13
C SER A 78 -16.18 -8.60 -8.97
N ASP A 79 -15.93 -9.34 -10.06
CA ASP A 79 -15.79 -10.80 -10.08
C ASP A 79 -14.38 -11.29 -9.73
N HIS A 80 -13.43 -10.37 -9.59
CA HIS A 80 -12.05 -10.66 -9.18
C HIS A 80 -11.83 -10.29 -7.73
N LEU A 81 -10.86 -10.92 -7.06
CA LEU A 81 -10.46 -10.55 -5.70
C LEU A 81 -9.41 -9.42 -5.71
N CYS A 82 -8.51 -9.44 -6.68
CA CYS A 82 -7.59 -8.32 -6.89
C CYS A 82 -7.77 -7.75 -8.28
N GLU A 83 -7.55 -6.45 -8.40
CA GLU A 83 -7.50 -5.71 -9.65
C GLU A 83 -6.21 -4.89 -9.73
N TRP A 84 -5.77 -4.55 -10.94
CA TRP A 84 -4.61 -3.70 -11.12
C TRP A 84 -4.95 -2.25 -10.76
N GLY A 85 -4.03 -1.57 -10.08
CA GLY A 85 -4.07 -0.12 -10.01
C GLY A 85 -3.75 0.51 -11.37
N GLN A 86 -3.80 1.83 -11.44
CA GLN A 86 -3.41 2.57 -12.64
C GLN A 86 -1.92 2.34 -12.94
N ASP A 87 -1.59 2.07 -14.20
CA ASP A 87 -0.24 1.77 -14.66
C ASP A 87 0.61 3.04 -14.83
N SER A 88 0.74 3.80 -13.74
CA SER A 88 1.35 5.12 -13.73
C SER A 88 2.53 5.25 -12.76
N ALA A 89 2.86 4.18 -12.02
CA ALA A 89 4.06 4.16 -11.18
C ALA A 89 4.70 2.77 -11.05
N GLN A 90 6.03 2.74 -11.02
CA GLN A 90 6.82 1.57 -10.65
C GLN A 90 8.00 1.98 -9.78
N VAL A 91 8.53 1.03 -9.01
CA VAL A 91 9.78 1.19 -8.26
C VAL A 91 10.89 0.46 -9.00
N LYS A 92 12.07 1.08 -9.07
CA LYS A 92 13.32 0.47 -9.55
C LYS A 92 14.38 0.64 -8.48
N SER A 93 14.96 -0.46 -8.01
CA SER A 93 16.07 -0.43 -7.06
C SER A 93 17.41 -0.58 -7.78
N GLU A 94 18.33 0.35 -7.53
CA GLU A 94 19.74 0.26 -7.93
C GLU A 94 20.62 -0.18 -6.74
N LEU A 95 20.02 -0.40 -5.58
CA LEU A 95 20.66 -0.96 -4.39
C LEU A 95 20.98 -2.45 -4.57
N ASP A 96 21.90 -2.98 -3.77
CA ASP A 96 22.16 -4.42 -3.68
C ASP A 96 21.13 -5.16 -2.80
N ASP A 97 20.65 -4.46 -1.76
CA ASP A 97 19.73 -5.01 -0.77
C ASP A 97 18.25 -4.90 -1.19
N VAL A 98 17.42 -5.72 -0.53
CA VAL A 98 15.97 -5.67 -0.66
C VAL A 98 15.39 -4.42 0.01
N VAL A 99 14.36 -3.81 -0.60
CA VAL A 99 13.55 -2.76 0.02
C VAL A 99 12.09 -3.19 0.01
N SER A 100 11.44 -3.07 1.16
CA SER A 100 10.04 -3.50 1.34
C SER A 100 9.11 -2.31 1.53
N PHE A 101 8.21 -2.15 0.58
CA PHE A 101 7.14 -1.16 0.58
C PHE A 101 5.91 -1.83 1.16
N CYS A 102 5.47 -1.36 2.33
CA CYS A 102 4.38 -1.97 3.05
C CYS A 102 3.15 -1.08 2.94
N ARG A 103 2.24 -1.44 2.04
CA ARG A 103 0.99 -0.73 1.85
C ARG A 103 0.06 -1.02 3.01
N THR A 104 -0.65 0.02 3.43
CA THR A 104 -1.80 -0.05 4.31
C THR A 104 -2.84 -1.06 3.79
N ASP A 105 -3.36 -1.90 4.68
CA ASP A 105 -4.50 -2.78 4.45
C ASP A 105 -5.78 -1.94 4.43
N TYR A 106 -6.09 -1.37 3.26
CA TYR A 106 -7.17 -0.41 3.09
C TYR A 106 -8.04 -0.70 1.86
N PRO A 107 -9.38 -0.81 2.00
CA PRO A 107 -10.11 -0.89 3.26
C PRO A 107 -9.78 -2.15 4.06
N GLY A 108 -9.83 -2.05 5.39
CA GLY A 108 -9.36 -3.08 6.33
C GLY A 108 -8.78 -2.46 7.60
N SER A 109 -7.71 -3.05 8.13
CA SER A 109 -7.16 -2.67 9.45
C SER A 109 -6.31 -1.40 9.49
N GLU A 110 -5.99 -0.81 8.35
CA GLU A 110 -4.97 0.24 8.24
C GLU A 110 -3.54 -0.19 8.60
N ASN A 111 -3.31 -1.49 8.86
CA ASN A 111 -1.97 -2.01 9.10
C ASN A 111 -1.15 -2.05 7.81
N MET A 112 0.13 -1.70 7.89
CA MET A 112 1.11 -1.70 6.79
C MET A 112 1.63 -3.11 6.54
N VAL A 113 0.75 -4.01 6.10
CA VAL A 113 1.05 -5.44 5.97
C VAL A 113 1.01 -5.95 4.54
N ILE A 114 0.55 -5.13 3.57
CA ILE A 114 0.44 -5.54 2.18
C ILE A 114 1.77 -5.28 1.45
N PRO A 115 2.52 -6.30 1.03
CA PRO A 115 3.90 -6.13 0.62
C PRO A 115 4.05 -5.76 -0.86
N THR A 116 5.03 -4.92 -1.15
CA THR A 116 5.75 -4.86 -2.42
C THR A 116 7.24 -4.94 -2.12
N GLU A 117 7.79 -6.15 -2.28
CA GLU A 117 9.21 -6.44 -2.01
C GLU A 117 10.03 -6.29 -3.30
N VAL A 118 10.93 -5.29 -3.31
CA VAL A 118 11.78 -4.96 -4.44
C VAL A 118 13.18 -5.46 -4.12
N LYS A 119 13.65 -6.47 -4.87
CA LYS A 119 15.02 -6.97 -4.72
C LYS A 119 16.02 -5.96 -5.28
N GLY A 120 17.27 -6.02 -4.82
CA GLY A 120 18.35 -5.24 -5.39
C GLY A 120 18.47 -5.42 -6.91
N GLY A 121 18.76 -4.34 -7.62
CA GLY A 121 18.87 -4.30 -9.09
C GLY A 121 17.57 -4.64 -9.85
N SER A 122 16.41 -4.66 -9.19
CA SER A 122 15.14 -5.09 -9.80
C SER A 122 14.06 -4.02 -9.76
N SER A 123 12.96 -4.27 -10.48
CA SER A 123 11.78 -3.39 -10.49
C SER A 123 10.51 -4.13 -10.10
N LYS A 124 9.54 -3.39 -9.55
CA LYS A 124 8.17 -3.86 -9.27
C LYS A 124 7.16 -2.76 -9.60
N PRO A 125 5.95 -3.12 -10.08
CA PRO A 125 4.86 -2.15 -10.21
C PRO A 125 4.44 -1.67 -8.82
N LEU A 126 4.06 -0.40 -8.73
CA LEU A 126 3.45 0.19 -7.54
C LEU A 126 1.95 0.37 -7.82
N CYS A 127 1.08 -0.09 -6.91
CA CYS A 127 -0.35 0.13 -7.11
C CYS A 127 -0.67 1.62 -6.90
N VAL A 128 -1.20 2.26 -7.93
CA VAL A 128 -1.77 3.61 -7.89
C VAL A 128 -3.28 3.46 -7.88
N ILE A 129 -3.94 3.92 -6.81
CA ILE A 129 -5.39 3.75 -6.66
C ILE A 129 -6.13 4.74 -7.55
N ASP A 130 -7.03 4.26 -8.39
CA ASP A 130 -8.02 5.10 -9.07
C ASP A 130 -9.07 5.57 -8.07
N SER A 131 -8.82 6.72 -7.45
CA SER A 131 -9.62 7.26 -6.36
C SER A 131 -11.05 7.62 -6.79
N ASP A 132 -11.31 7.78 -8.09
CA ASP A 132 -12.65 8.05 -8.62
C ASP A 132 -13.54 6.79 -8.56
N ASN A 133 -12.95 5.61 -8.74
CA ASN A 133 -13.65 4.34 -8.93
C ASN A 133 -13.36 3.28 -7.84
N TYR A 134 -12.61 3.64 -6.81
CA TYR A 134 -12.24 2.74 -5.72
C TYR A 134 -13.03 3.03 -4.43
N PHE A 135 -12.67 2.36 -3.33
CA PHE A 135 -13.23 2.57 -2.00
C PHE A 135 -13.22 4.06 -1.60
N LYS A 136 -14.34 4.53 -1.05
CA LYS A 136 -14.48 5.88 -0.50
C LYS A 136 -14.69 5.79 1.00
N TRP A 137 -13.93 6.58 1.74
CA TRP A 137 -14.03 6.64 3.20
C TRP A 137 -14.86 7.84 3.59
N GLU A 138 -16.00 7.63 4.23
CA GLU A 138 -16.95 8.69 4.59
C GLU A 138 -17.36 9.62 3.41
N GLY A 139 -17.29 9.10 2.18
CA GLY A 139 -17.56 9.84 0.95
C GLY A 139 -16.31 10.43 0.28
N ASP A 140 -15.16 10.44 0.96
CA ASP A 140 -13.90 10.96 0.46
C ASP A 140 -13.10 9.94 -0.34
N LYS A 141 -12.37 10.48 -1.33
CA LYS A 141 -11.46 9.74 -2.21
C LYS A 141 -10.28 9.17 -1.42
N THR A 142 -9.84 7.97 -1.77
CA THR A 142 -8.76 7.26 -1.07
C THR A 142 -7.58 7.01 -2.00
N SER A 143 -6.37 6.90 -1.45
CA SER A 143 -5.15 6.62 -2.20
C SER A 143 -4.36 5.49 -1.53
N ALA A 144 -3.39 4.90 -2.25
CA ALA A 144 -2.47 3.96 -1.62
C ALA A 144 -1.43 4.73 -0.80
N GLN A 145 -1.19 4.26 0.42
CA GLN A 145 -0.11 4.72 1.29
C GLN A 145 0.86 3.57 1.53
N TYR A 146 2.15 3.78 1.26
CA TYR A 146 3.21 2.80 1.46
C TYR A 146 4.19 3.29 2.49
N TYR A 147 4.55 2.43 3.42
CA TYR A 147 5.59 2.66 4.40
C TYR A 147 6.83 1.90 3.97
N VAL A 148 7.89 2.64 3.62
CA VAL A 148 9.08 2.09 2.96
C VAL A 148 10.15 1.83 4.00
N ASN A 149 10.39 0.56 4.28
CA ASN A 149 11.39 0.14 5.26
C ASN A 149 12.80 0.38 4.73
N ASN A 150 13.77 0.52 5.64
CA ASN A 150 15.19 0.57 5.29
C ASN A 150 15.62 -0.61 4.40
N ALA A 151 16.59 -0.35 3.53
CA ALA A 151 17.25 -1.37 2.73
C ALA A 151 17.83 -2.46 3.63
N GLY A 152 17.65 -3.72 3.22
CA GLY A 152 17.98 -4.93 3.98
C GLY A 152 16.82 -5.48 4.80
N VAL A 153 15.69 -4.77 4.91
CA VAL A 153 14.49 -5.24 5.61
C VAL A 153 13.53 -5.91 4.63
N SER A 154 13.39 -7.24 4.75
CA SER A 154 12.42 -8.05 3.98
C SER A 154 10.97 -7.77 4.38
N ALA A 155 10.01 -8.08 3.52
CA ALA A 155 8.58 -7.86 3.76
C ALA A 155 8.10 -8.57 5.04
N LYS A 156 8.60 -9.80 5.29
CA LYS A 156 8.28 -10.56 6.51
C LYS A 156 8.68 -9.88 7.82
N LYS A 157 9.71 -9.03 7.77
CA LYS A 157 10.21 -8.27 8.93
C LYS A 157 9.66 -6.85 8.97
N GLY A 158 9.43 -6.25 7.79
CA GLY A 158 9.08 -4.85 7.63
C GLY A 158 7.58 -4.57 7.56
N CYS A 159 6.81 -5.47 6.95
CA CYS A 159 5.38 -5.28 6.72
C CYS A 159 4.57 -5.88 7.88
N ILE A 160 4.73 -5.25 9.03
CA ILE A 160 4.07 -5.59 10.30
C ILE A 160 3.64 -4.29 11.01
N TRP A 161 2.84 -4.42 12.06
CA TRP A 161 2.71 -3.34 13.04
C TRP A 161 3.94 -3.36 13.96
N GLY A 162 4.82 -2.38 13.80
CA GLY A 162 6.11 -2.28 14.48
C GLY A 162 6.07 -1.41 15.75
N SER A 163 7.26 -1.16 16.29
CA SER A 163 7.51 -0.26 17.42
C SER A 163 8.51 0.84 17.04
N SER A 164 8.51 1.93 17.81
CA SER A 164 9.44 3.06 17.60
C SER A 164 10.91 2.65 17.63
N SER A 165 11.27 1.64 18.41
CA SER A 165 12.63 1.10 18.48
C SER A 165 13.03 0.23 17.29
N ALA A 166 12.06 -0.30 16.53
CA ALA A 166 12.34 -1.24 15.45
C ALA A 166 12.51 -0.53 14.09
N GLY A 167 11.91 0.65 13.90
CA GLY A 167 12.02 1.42 12.65
C GLY A 167 11.40 0.73 11.44
N VAL A 168 10.38 -0.10 11.65
CA VAL A 168 9.69 -0.88 10.61
C VAL A 168 8.18 -0.65 10.62
N GLY A 169 7.52 -0.95 9.50
CA GLY A 169 6.08 -0.84 9.38
C GLY A 169 5.59 0.58 9.58
N ASN A 170 4.74 0.83 10.57
CA ASN A 170 4.25 2.17 10.95
C ASN A 170 5.38 3.12 11.37
N TYR A 171 6.55 2.58 11.70
CA TYR A 171 7.75 3.32 12.04
C TYR A 171 8.79 3.28 10.93
N ALA A 172 8.44 2.90 9.69
CA ALA A 172 9.36 3.01 8.55
C ALA A 172 9.74 4.49 8.30
N PRO A 173 10.96 4.78 7.82
CA PRO A 173 11.45 6.16 7.72
C PRO A 173 10.76 7.02 6.66
N LEU A 174 10.15 6.41 5.63
CA LEU A 174 9.57 7.12 4.49
C LEU A 174 8.16 6.61 4.19
N VAL A 175 7.26 7.55 3.85
CA VAL A 175 5.91 7.25 3.37
C VAL A 175 5.77 7.67 1.91
N ILE A 176 5.06 6.87 1.11
CA ILE A 176 4.74 7.18 -0.28
C ILE A 176 3.23 7.14 -0.47
N GLY A 177 2.69 8.25 -0.98
CA GLY A 177 1.30 8.35 -1.41
C GLY A 177 1.20 8.11 -2.92
N ALA A 178 0.20 7.33 -3.35
CA ALA A 178 -0.05 7.07 -4.76
C ALA A 178 -1.56 6.99 -5.06
N GLY A 179 -2.07 8.01 -5.76
CA GLY A 179 -3.46 8.09 -6.18
C GLY A 179 -3.60 8.58 -7.61
N TYR A 180 -4.73 8.29 -8.23
CA TYR A 180 -5.12 8.72 -9.56
C TYR A 180 -6.52 9.30 -9.51
N THR A 181 -6.70 10.47 -10.09
CA THR A 181 -7.97 11.18 -10.15
C THR A 181 -7.94 12.15 -11.32
N ASP A 182 -9.10 12.41 -11.93
CA ASP A 182 -9.26 13.43 -12.97
C ASP A 182 -8.24 13.30 -14.12
N GLY A 183 -7.91 12.06 -14.49
CA GLY A 183 -7.02 11.75 -15.61
C GLY A 183 -5.53 11.74 -15.28
N LYS A 184 -5.12 12.00 -14.03
CA LYS A 184 -3.71 12.18 -13.64
C LYS A 184 -3.36 11.35 -12.41
N ALA A 185 -2.10 10.89 -12.34
CA ALA A 185 -1.57 10.29 -11.13
C ALA A 185 -0.80 11.30 -10.29
N TYR A 186 -0.84 11.13 -8.97
CA TYR A 186 -0.12 11.93 -7.99
C TYR A 186 0.71 10.99 -7.13
N ILE A 187 2.03 11.15 -7.19
CA ILE A 187 2.99 10.33 -6.45
C ILE A 187 3.76 11.23 -5.50
N SER A 188 3.65 10.96 -4.20
CA SER A 188 4.20 11.79 -3.14
C SER A 188 5.26 11.04 -2.34
N LEU A 189 6.35 11.73 -1.96
CA LEU A 189 7.27 11.28 -0.92
C LEU A 189 7.01 12.14 0.32
N MET A 190 6.75 11.52 1.46
CA MET A 190 6.31 12.21 2.68
C MET A 190 7.11 11.72 3.90
N PRO A 191 7.38 12.61 4.87
CA PRO A 191 7.95 12.19 6.15
C PRO A 191 6.95 11.32 6.91
N ASN A 192 7.43 10.25 7.55
CA ASN A 192 6.59 9.51 8.49
C ASN A 192 6.47 10.31 9.80
N PRO A 193 5.27 10.66 10.28
CA PRO A 193 5.13 11.35 11.57
C PRO A 193 5.68 10.52 12.76
N ASN A 194 5.66 9.19 12.66
CA ASN A 194 6.07 8.28 13.73
C ASN A 194 7.59 8.06 13.79
N ASN A 195 8.35 8.39 12.74
CA ASN A 195 9.79 8.17 12.69
C ASN A 195 10.52 9.42 12.19
N LYS A 196 11.53 9.87 12.95
CA LYS A 196 12.39 11.01 12.60
C LYS A 196 13.77 10.59 12.08
N ASP A 197 14.07 9.30 12.11
CA ASP A 197 15.29 8.75 11.53
C ASP A 197 15.20 8.74 10.00
N SER A 198 16.33 8.99 9.37
CA SER A 198 16.42 8.98 7.90
C SER A 198 16.47 7.56 7.36
N ALA A 199 15.96 7.37 6.14
CA ALA A 199 16.16 6.13 5.42
C ALA A 199 17.63 5.96 5.04
N ASN A 200 18.09 4.71 4.94
CA ASN A 200 19.45 4.36 4.52
C ASN A 200 19.62 4.27 2.98
N PHE A 201 18.71 4.90 2.24
CA PHE A 201 18.70 4.98 0.78
C PHE A 201 18.09 6.32 0.35
N ASN A 202 18.34 6.69 -0.90
CA ASN A 202 17.76 7.85 -1.54
C ASN A 202 16.64 7.44 -2.50
N VAL A 203 15.72 8.36 -2.79
CA VAL A 203 14.63 8.16 -3.76
C VAL A 203 14.57 9.34 -4.71
N ALA A 204 14.49 9.09 -6.01
CA ALA A 204 14.14 10.11 -6.99
C ALA A 204 12.96 9.64 -7.85
N ILE A 205 11.93 10.47 -8.00
CA ILE A 205 10.84 10.20 -8.92
C ILE A 205 11.17 10.81 -10.28
N VAL A 206 11.25 9.97 -11.31
CA VAL A 206 11.57 10.40 -12.67
C VAL A 206 10.57 9.85 -13.68
N ALA A 207 10.45 10.49 -14.85
CA ALA A 207 9.67 9.94 -15.95
C ALA A 207 10.33 8.68 -16.51
N SER A 208 9.52 7.67 -16.85
CA SER A 208 9.96 6.63 -17.78
C SER A 208 9.97 7.16 -19.23
N ASP A 209 10.62 6.43 -20.14
CA ASP A 209 10.73 6.84 -21.54
C ASP A 209 9.35 7.07 -22.16
N GLY A 210 9.16 8.24 -22.78
CA GLY A 210 7.89 8.62 -23.41
C GLY A 210 6.78 9.06 -22.43
N SER A 211 7.07 9.17 -21.14
CA SER A 211 6.14 9.67 -20.12
C SER A 211 6.30 11.17 -19.87
N GLU A 212 5.24 11.80 -19.39
CA GLU A 212 5.23 13.19 -18.98
C GLU A 212 4.91 13.29 -17.49
N ILE A 213 5.85 13.82 -16.71
CA ILE A 213 5.66 14.18 -15.30
C ILE A 213 5.89 15.68 -15.10
N VAL A 214 5.15 16.27 -14.16
CA VAL A 214 5.27 17.67 -13.77
C VAL A 214 5.64 17.75 -12.30
N GLY A 215 6.64 18.57 -12.00
CA GLY A 215 7.24 18.72 -10.67
C GLY A 215 8.48 17.85 -10.49
N ASP A 216 9.27 18.20 -9.47
CA ASP A 216 10.48 17.49 -9.07
C ASP A 216 10.29 16.96 -7.65
N CYS A 217 10.49 15.66 -7.44
CA CYS A 217 10.37 15.05 -6.12
C CYS A 217 11.46 14.01 -5.88
N SER A 218 12.27 14.27 -4.86
CA SER A 218 13.31 13.35 -4.38
C SER A 218 13.44 13.42 -2.87
N TYR A 219 14.02 12.36 -2.31
CA TYR A 219 14.46 12.24 -0.93
C TYR A 219 15.93 11.84 -0.94
N SER A 220 16.81 12.66 -0.36
CA SER A 220 18.24 12.38 -0.26
C SER A 220 18.77 12.73 1.12
N ASP A 221 19.48 11.78 1.75
CA ASP A 221 20.17 11.98 3.03
C ASP A 221 19.27 12.62 4.11
N GLY A 222 18.01 12.17 4.20
CA GLY A 222 17.05 12.72 5.17
C GLY A 222 16.24 13.93 4.70
N ASN A 223 16.48 14.44 3.49
CA ASN A 223 15.91 15.71 3.01
C ASN A 223 15.03 15.49 1.78
N PHE A 224 13.84 16.09 1.78
CA PHE A 224 12.95 16.14 0.63
C PHE A 224 13.33 17.31 -0.29
N SER A 225 13.15 17.17 -1.61
CA SER A 225 13.33 18.28 -2.56
C SER A 225 12.24 19.35 -2.45
N GLY A 226 11.10 18.97 -1.86
CA GLY A 226 10.04 19.90 -1.48
C GLY A 226 10.28 20.46 -0.08
N ASP A 227 9.22 20.50 0.72
CA ASP A 227 9.30 20.93 2.10
C ASP A 227 9.65 19.75 3.03
N SER A 228 10.45 19.96 4.07
CA SER A 228 10.86 18.88 4.98
C SER A 228 9.75 18.42 5.94
N SER A 229 8.69 19.22 6.11
CA SER A 229 7.51 18.91 6.90
C SER A 229 6.38 18.25 6.10
N ASP A 230 6.23 18.62 4.82
CA ASP A 230 5.15 18.11 3.96
C ASP A 230 5.63 17.13 2.87
N GLY A 231 6.94 17.06 2.62
CA GLY A 231 7.53 16.25 1.56
C GLY A 231 7.43 16.90 0.18
N CYS A 232 7.26 16.07 -0.86
CA CYS A 232 7.09 16.52 -2.24
C CYS A 232 6.15 15.62 -3.03
N THR A 233 5.63 16.12 -4.15
CA THR A 233 4.72 15.37 -5.03
C THR A 233 5.03 15.67 -6.49
N VAL A 234 4.96 14.64 -7.35
CA VAL A 234 4.90 14.81 -8.80
C VAL A 234 3.52 14.47 -9.33
N THR A 235 3.14 15.12 -10.43
CA THR A 235 1.96 14.77 -11.21
C THR A 235 2.39 14.00 -12.46
N VAL A 236 1.89 12.78 -12.65
CA VAL A 236 2.05 12.03 -13.90
C VAL A 236 0.90 12.41 -14.82
N VAL A 237 1.21 13.14 -15.88
CA VAL A 237 0.24 13.61 -16.87
C VAL A 237 -0.05 12.51 -17.89
N SER A 238 0.98 11.76 -18.28
CA SER A 238 0.85 10.58 -19.15
C SER A 238 2.00 9.59 -18.92
N GLY A 239 1.73 8.31 -19.17
CA GLY A 239 2.71 7.24 -18.97
C GLY A 239 2.95 6.92 -17.49
N THR A 240 4.20 6.65 -17.14
CA THR A 240 4.59 6.03 -15.87
C THR A 240 5.76 6.76 -15.22
N ALA A 241 5.67 7.02 -13.92
CA ALA A 241 6.78 7.46 -13.09
C ALA A 241 7.60 6.27 -12.56
N ILE A 242 8.92 6.45 -12.45
CA ILE A 242 9.85 5.51 -11.83
C ILE A 242 10.34 6.13 -10.52
N LEU A 243 10.04 5.47 -9.41
CA LEU A 243 10.68 5.74 -8.13
C LEU A 243 12.01 4.98 -8.11
N LYS A 244 13.11 5.69 -8.33
CA LYS A 244 14.46 5.12 -8.35
C LYS A 244 15.05 5.14 -6.94
N LEU A 245 15.46 3.98 -6.44
CA LEU A 245 16.17 3.84 -5.17
C LEU A 245 17.67 3.72 -5.44
N SER A 246 18.49 4.48 -4.71
CA SER A 246 19.95 4.54 -4.88
C SER A 246 20.68 4.76 -3.56
#